data_AF-A0A354EY89-F1
#
_entry.id   AF-A0A354EY89-F1
#
_cell.length_a   1.000
_cell.length_b   1.000
_cell.length_c   1.000
_cell.angle_alpha   90.00
_cell.angle_beta   90.00
_cell.angle_gamma   90.00
#
_symmetry.space_group_name_H-M   'P 1'
#
loop_
_entity.id
_entity.type
_entity.pdbx_description
1 polymer ?
#
loop_
_entity_poly.entity_id
_entity_poly.type
_entity_poly.pdbx_seq_one_letter_code
_entity_poly.pdbx_strand_id
1 'polypeptide(L)'
;IMLQQTQVKTVIPYFLRFIEQFPDVQSLALASEDHVLSHWSGLGYYSRARHLHRAAQMIHDQHQGQFPQDLDTLLTLPGVGPSTAAAIASLAFNQQTAILDGNVRRVLSRYFRVDGQAQRASVQRLYWHWAQACMPSTRCADYTQAIMDLGATCCTPKKPDCIACPLHANCQAHQHDVVGDYPNKPLKKSLPIQRQQFLLLHNLHDLIYLERRPPSGLWGGLWCLPSIDMDVDPSIYIRETYRFQTMQAQELITIKHSFSHYHLHILAWSLQLRASDTASGECSGRWFHANEIQNIGVSTPVRKIIDRFLTRQHRD
;
A
#
# COMPACT_ATOMS: atom_id res chain seq x y z
N ILE A 1 -0.70 4.62 9.91
CA ILE A 1 -0.38 4.50 8.46
C ILE A 1 -0.82 3.17 7.83
N MET A 2 -0.44 2.00 8.39
CA MET A 2 -0.74 0.69 7.76
C MET A 2 -2.22 0.44 7.45
N LEU A 3 -3.14 0.93 8.29
CA LEU A 3 -4.60 0.81 8.10
C LEU A 3 -5.19 1.68 6.99
N GLN A 4 -4.42 2.60 6.39
CA GLN A 4 -4.89 3.42 5.27
C GLN A 4 -5.21 2.52 4.06
N GLN A 5 -6.50 2.28 3.76
CA GLN A 5 -6.91 1.39 2.65
C GLN A 5 -6.48 -0.09 2.81
N THR A 6 -6.16 -0.53 4.03
CA THR A 6 -5.86 -1.94 4.34
C THR A 6 -6.77 -2.42 5.45
N GLN A 7 -7.26 -3.67 5.38
CA GLN A 7 -8.11 -4.23 6.43
C GLN A 7 -7.31 -4.56 7.69
N VAL A 8 -7.92 -4.40 8.87
CA VAL A 8 -7.31 -4.67 10.18
C VAL A 8 -6.70 -6.07 10.25
N LYS A 9 -7.46 -7.10 9.86
CA LYS A 9 -6.98 -8.50 9.87
C LYS A 9 -5.70 -8.72 9.05
N THR A 10 -5.53 -7.96 7.97
CA THR A 10 -4.33 -8.02 7.12
C THR A 10 -3.17 -7.27 7.78
N VAL A 11 -3.44 -6.17 8.49
CA VAL A 11 -2.43 -5.34 9.13
C VAL A 11 -1.85 -5.97 10.39
N ILE A 12 -2.64 -6.67 11.21
CA ILE A 12 -2.21 -7.23 12.51
C ILE A 12 -0.83 -7.92 12.43
N PRO A 13 -0.61 -8.95 11.59
CA PRO A 13 0.68 -9.65 11.56
C PRO A 13 1.83 -8.77 11.07
N TYR A 14 1.56 -7.77 10.23
CA TYR A 14 2.57 -6.82 9.78
C TYR A 14 2.94 -5.82 10.87
N PHE A 15 1.94 -5.29 11.57
CA PHE A 15 2.15 -4.35 12.66
C PHE A 15 3.00 -4.96 13.77
N LEU A 16 2.69 -6.21 14.18
CA LEU A 16 3.43 -6.91 15.23
C LEU A 16 4.91 -7.09 14.85
N ARG A 17 5.20 -7.65 13.67
CA ARG A 17 6.59 -7.81 13.20
C ARG A 17 7.31 -6.48 13.00
N PHE A 18 6.60 -5.45 12.53
CA PHE A 18 7.19 -4.14 12.27
C PHE A 18 7.59 -3.44 13.57
N ILE A 19 6.77 -3.53 14.63
CA ILE A 19 7.08 -2.97 15.94
C ILE A 19 8.15 -3.79 16.67
N GLU A 20 8.16 -5.12 16.50
CA GLU A 20 9.25 -5.96 16.99
C GLU A 20 10.60 -5.55 16.40
N GLN A 21 10.64 -5.27 15.09
CA GLN A 21 11.86 -4.84 14.41
C GLN A 21 12.22 -3.37 14.64
N PHE A 22 11.21 -2.48 14.73
CA PHE A 22 11.35 -1.04 14.88
C PHE A 22 10.53 -0.58 16.11
N PRO A 23 11.04 -0.82 17.33
CA PRO A 23 10.29 -0.59 18.57
C PRO A 23 10.03 0.88 18.88
N ASP A 24 10.79 1.80 18.29
CA ASP A 24 10.68 3.23 18.50
C ASP A 24 10.94 4.04 17.22
N VAL A 25 10.71 5.36 17.27
CA VAL A 25 10.89 6.22 16.10
C VAL A 25 12.34 6.30 15.65
N GLN A 26 13.30 6.18 16.57
CA GLN A 26 14.73 6.28 16.28
C GLN A 26 15.23 5.06 15.51
N SER A 27 14.91 3.84 15.97
CA SER A 27 15.23 2.59 15.29
C SER A 27 14.63 2.55 13.88
N LEU A 28 13.42 3.08 13.69
CA LEU A 28 12.83 3.23 12.36
C LEU A 28 13.58 4.26 11.51
N ALA A 29 13.95 5.42 12.07
CA ALA A 29 14.64 6.49 11.35
C ALA A 29 16.04 6.12 10.87
N LEU A 30 16.77 5.34 11.68
CA LEU A 30 18.13 4.89 11.41
C LEU A 30 18.20 3.65 10.49
N ALA A 31 17.07 3.00 10.23
CA ALA A 31 17.02 1.83 9.37
C ALA A 31 17.28 2.19 7.89
N SER A 32 17.83 1.24 7.13
CA SER A 32 17.90 1.42 5.68
C SER A 32 16.51 1.35 5.05
N GLU A 33 16.29 2.09 3.96
CA GLU A 33 15.00 2.06 3.25
C GLU A 33 14.64 0.64 2.81
N ASP A 34 15.61 -0.14 2.32
CA ASP A 34 15.37 -1.53 1.89
C ASP A 34 14.89 -2.42 3.04
N HIS A 35 15.42 -2.22 4.26
CA HIS A 35 15.00 -2.96 5.44
C HIS A 35 13.58 -2.60 5.90
N VAL A 36 13.20 -1.32 5.80
CA VAL A 36 11.81 -0.88 6.05
C VAL A 36 10.85 -1.44 4.99
N LEU A 37 11.26 -1.42 3.72
CA LEU A 37 10.44 -1.90 2.61
C LEU A 37 10.27 -3.43 2.62
N SER A 38 11.25 -4.19 3.09
CA SER A 38 11.11 -5.65 3.26
C SER A 38 10.05 -5.99 4.31
N HIS A 39 10.03 -5.28 5.44
CA HIS A 39 9.00 -5.43 6.48
C HIS A 39 7.60 -4.94 6.04
N TRP A 40 7.53 -4.07 5.03
CA TRP A 40 6.27 -3.62 4.42
C TRP A 40 5.79 -4.53 3.26
N SER A 41 6.65 -5.43 2.77
CA SER A 41 6.41 -6.18 1.55
C SER A 41 5.12 -7.01 1.60
N GLY A 42 4.23 -6.78 0.62
CA GLY A 42 2.91 -7.42 0.56
C GLY A 42 1.75 -6.60 1.14
N LEU A 43 1.99 -5.52 1.90
CA LEU A 43 0.92 -4.59 2.31
C LEU A 43 0.44 -3.67 1.18
N GLY A 44 1.21 -3.56 0.10
CA GLY A 44 0.93 -2.65 -1.01
C GLY A 44 1.09 -1.17 -0.66
N TYR A 45 0.89 -0.30 -1.65
CA TYR A 45 1.05 1.17 -1.52
C TYR A 45 2.36 1.56 -0.82
N TYR A 46 3.49 1.14 -1.38
CA TYR A 46 4.82 1.28 -0.79
C TYR A 46 5.28 2.73 -0.58
N SER A 47 4.65 3.70 -1.25
CA SER A 47 4.83 5.11 -0.92
C SER A 47 4.49 5.42 0.54
N ARG A 48 3.52 4.71 1.15
CA ARG A 48 3.21 4.83 2.58
C ARG A 48 4.39 4.46 3.47
N ALA A 49 5.11 3.39 3.14
CA ALA A 49 6.28 2.95 3.91
C ALA A 49 7.40 3.97 3.82
N ARG A 50 7.68 4.48 2.60
CA ARG A 50 8.70 5.52 2.39
C ARG A 50 8.34 6.83 3.08
N HIS A 51 7.07 7.24 3.01
CA HIS A 51 6.60 8.43 3.71
C HIS A 51 6.69 8.25 5.23
N LEU A 52 6.28 7.10 5.76
CA LEU A 52 6.44 6.77 7.18
C LEU A 52 7.91 6.82 7.61
N HIS A 53 8.82 6.25 6.81
CA HIS A 53 10.25 6.29 7.08
C HIS A 53 10.80 7.72 7.08
N ARG A 54 10.47 8.52 6.06
CA ARG A 54 10.85 9.94 6.01
C ARG A 54 10.26 10.75 7.16
N ALA A 55 9.03 10.44 7.58
CA ALA A 55 8.42 11.07 8.75
C ALA A 55 9.19 10.70 10.03
N ALA A 56 9.60 9.44 10.19
CA ALA A 56 10.43 9.02 11.32
C ALA A 56 11.79 9.75 11.32
N GLN A 57 12.45 9.85 10.16
CA GLN A 57 13.68 10.63 9.99
C GLN A 57 13.48 12.11 10.35
N MET A 58 12.40 12.73 9.87
CA MET A 58 12.06 14.11 10.21
C MET A 58 11.83 14.29 11.72
N ILE A 59 11.13 13.36 12.37
CA ILE A 59 10.94 13.37 13.83
C ILE A 59 12.28 13.22 14.57
N HIS A 60 13.14 12.32 14.12
CA HIS A 60 14.46 12.12 14.71
C HIS A 60 15.34 13.37 14.58
N ASP A 61 15.49 13.89 13.36
CA ASP A 61 16.47 14.93 13.03
C ASP A 61 15.97 16.34 13.42
N GLN A 62 14.70 16.65 13.14
CA GLN A 62 14.17 18.01 13.30
C GLN A 62 13.43 18.20 14.62
N HIS A 63 12.84 17.13 15.17
CA HIS A 63 12.13 17.16 16.44
C HIS A 63 12.89 16.45 17.58
N GLN A 64 14.19 16.15 17.38
CA GLN A 64 15.07 15.54 18.38
C GLN A 64 14.52 14.22 18.96
N GLY A 65 13.81 13.45 18.14
CA GLY A 65 13.14 12.20 18.54
C GLY A 65 11.84 12.39 19.32
N GLN A 66 11.41 13.61 19.59
CA GLN A 66 10.13 13.88 20.25
C GLN A 66 8.99 13.83 19.23
N PHE A 67 8.04 12.93 19.46
CA PHE A 67 6.90 12.77 18.56
C PHE A 67 5.96 13.99 18.67
N PRO A 68 5.64 14.69 17.55
CA PRO A 68 4.79 15.87 17.57
C PRO A 68 3.39 15.56 18.11
N GLN A 69 2.87 16.45 18.95
CA GLN A 69 1.56 16.28 19.57
C GLN A 69 0.51 17.21 18.98
N ASP A 70 0.90 18.35 18.41
CA ASP A 70 -0.01 19.32 17.81
C ASP A 70 -0.40 18.94 16.38
N LEU A 71 -1.64 19.27 16.02
CA LEU A 71 -2.22 18.90 14.73
C LEU A 71 -1.46 19.52 13.55
N ASP A 72 -1.03 20.78 13.68
CA ASP A 72 -0.38 21.51 12.59
C ASP A 72 0.98 20.88 12.24
N THR A 73 1.79 20.54 13.23
CA THR A 73 3.06 19.83 13.01
C THR A 73 2.83 18.43 12.47
N LEU A 74 1.84 17.69 12.98
CA LEU A 74 1.49 16.37 12.45
C LEU A 74 1.13 16.42 10.94
N LEU A 75 0.46 17.48 10.49
CA LEU A 75 0.12 17.68 9.08
C LEU A 75 1.33 17.93 8.18
N THR A 76 2.46 18.38 8.73
CA THR A 76 3.70 18.57 7.97
C THR A 76 4.41 17.26 7.66
N LEU A 77 4.12 16.20 8.42
CA LEU A 77 4.81 14.92 8.29
C LEU A 77 4.46 14.21 6.98
N PRO A 78 5.45 13.67 6.24
CA PRO A 78 5.20 12.93 5.01
C PRO A 78 4.18 11.79 5.19
N GLY A 79 3.16 11.75 4.32
CA GLY A 79 2.14 10.70 4.32
C GLY A 79 1.08 10.83 5.43
N VAL A 80 1.13 11.90 6.23
CA VAL A 80 0.13 12.22 7.25
C VAL A 80 -0.85 13.26 6.68
N GLY A 81 -2.00 12.80 6.21
CA GLY A 81 -3.09 13.69 5.78
C GLY A 81 -4.02 14.09 6.94
N PRO A 82 -5.01 14.98 6.70
CA PRO A 82 -5.87 15.53 7.74
C PRO A 82 -6.52 14.50 8.67
N SER A 83 -7.13 13.46 8.12
CA SER A 83 -7.75 12.41 8.94
C SER A 83 -6.73 11.55 9.70
N THR A 84 -5.49 11.42 9.24
CA THR A 84 -4.45 10.67 9.96
C THR A 84 -3.86 11.52 11.07
N ALA A 85 -3.59 12.80 10.81
CA ALA A 85 -3.14 13.75 11.84
C ALA A 85 -4.16 13.82 13.00
N ALA A 86 -5.44 14.00 12.67
CA ALA A 86 -6.51 14.00 13.67
C ALA A 86 -6.64 12.65 14.41
N ALA A 87 -6.48 11.52 13.73
CA ALA A 87 -6.51 10.22 14.40
C ALA A 87 -5.37 10.07 15.42
N ILE A 88 -4.16 10.50 15.07
CA ILE A 88 -3.01 10.49 15.99
C ILE A 88 -3.27 11.46 17.16
N ALA A 89 -3.62 12.72 16.87
CA ALA A 89 -3.89 13.74 17.88
C ALA A 89 -5.01 13.33 18.86
N SER A 90 -6.08 12.73 18.35
CA SER A 90 -7.20 12.26 19.16
C SER A 90 -6.86 10.99 19.95
N LEU A 91 -6.32 9.95 19.31
CA LEU A 91 -6.12 8.66 20.00
C LEU A 91 -4.92 8.66 20.96
N ALA A 92 -3.81 9.27 20.57
CA ALA A 92 -2.59 9.27 21.37
C ALA A 92 -2.55 10.40 22.40
N PHE A 93 -3.17 11.55 22.09
CA PHE A 93 -3.08 12.77 22.91
C PHE A 93 -4.45 13.30 23.37
N ASN A 94 -5.53 12.56 23.13
CA ASN A 94 -6.90 12.91 23.53
C ASN A 94 -7.38 14.30 23.08
N GLN A 95 -6.82 14.84 22.00
CA GLN A 95 -7.21 16.15 21.48
C GLN A 95 -8.59 16.09 20.80
N GLN A 96 -9.33 17.20 20.88
CA GLN A 96 -10.64 17.38 20.24
C GLN A 96 -10.48 17.59 18.74
N THR A 97 -10.11 16.54 18.02
CA THR A 97 -9.90 16.57 16.56
C THR A 97 -10.75 15.50 15.90
N ALA A 98 -11.61 15.92 14.97
CA ALA A 98 -12.47 15.00 14.24
C ALA A 98 -11.70 14.30 13.11
N ILE A 99 -12.01 13.03 12.88
CA ILE A 99 -11.46 12.25 11.77
C ILE A 99 -12.49 12.07 10.65
N LEU A 100 -12.02 11.74 9.45
CA LEU A 100 -12.89 11.45 8.32
C LEU A 100 -12.26 10.40 7.39
N ASP A 101 -12.14 9.17 7.90
CA ASP A 101 -11.71 8.04 7.11
C ASP A 101 -12.87 7.45 6.26
N GLY A 102 -12.61 6.33 5.58
CA GLY A 102 -13.65 5.68 4.78
C GLY A 102 -14.83 5.11 5.58
N ASN A 103 -14.61 4.74 6.84
CA ASN A 103 -15.63 4.22 7.75
C ASN A 103 -16.51 5.33 8.28
N VAL A 104 -15.89 6.36 8.87
CA VAL A 104 -16.57 7.54 9.41
C VAL A 104 -17.38 8.25 8.34
N ARG A 105 -16.80 8.47 7.16
CA ARG A 105 -17.53 9.08 6.03
C ARG A 105 -18.79 8.30 5.67
N ARG A 106 -18.75 6.95 5.69
CA ARG A 106 -19.92 6.13 5.38
C ARG A 106 -20.98 6.22 6.47
N VAL A 107 -20.57 6.17 7.74
CA VAL A 107 -21.47 6.34 8.89
C VAL A 107 -22.17 7.70 8.79
N LEU A 108 -21.42 8.79 8.67
CA LEU A 108 -21.96 10.15 8.59
C LEU A 108 -22.84 10.36 7.34
N SER A 109 -22.43 9.79 6.20
CA SER A 109 -23.21 9.88 4.96
C SER A 109 -24.59 9.24 5.10
N ARG A 110 -24.68 8.09 5.76
CA ARG A 110 -25.96 7.41 6.04
C ARG A 110 -26.75 8.11 7.13
N TYR A 111 -26.10 8.48 8.22
CA TYR A 111 -26.76 9.07 9.37
C TYR A 111 -27.42 10.41 9.03
N PHE A 112 -26.72 11.29 8.30
CA PHE A 112 -27.21 12.61 7.90
C PHE A 112 -27.79 12.66 6.48
N ARG A 113 -27.86 11.52 5.77
CA ARG A 113 -28.29 11.44 4.36
C ARG A 113 -27.60 12.48 3.49
N VAL A 114 -26.27 12.46 3.51
CA VAL A 114 -25.44 13.43 2.77
C VAL A 114 -25.46 13.09 1.27
N ASP A 115 -26.25 13.84 0.52
CA ASP A 115 -26.44 13.64 -0.91
C ASP A 115 -25.24 14.11 -1.75
N GLY A 116 -24.93 13.29 -2.75
CA GLY A 116 -23.96 13.58 -3.78
C GLY A 116 -22.73 12.69 -3.79
N GLN A 117 -22.06 12.68 -4.96
CA GLN A 117 -20.83 11.92 -5.12
C GLN A 117 -19.78 12.35 -4.10
N ALA A 118 -19.26 11.37 -3.36
CA ALA A 118 -18.35 11.62 -2.25
C ALA A 118 -17.07 12.38 -2.65
N GLN A 119 -16.63 12.32 -3.92
CA GLN A 119 -15.43 13.04 -4.38
C GLN A 119 -15.65 14.55 -4.61
N ARG A 120 -16.89 15.03 -4.69
CA ARG A 120 -17.16 16.46 -4.92
C ARG A 120 -16.71 17.30 -3.73
N ALA A 121 -16.01 18.41 -3.99
CA ALA A 121 -15.48 19.30 -2.96
C ALA A 121 -16.57 19.83 -2.01
N SER A 122 -17.76 20.15 -2.51
CA SER A 122 -18.90 20.57 -1.69
C SER A 122 -19.34 19.49 -0.71
N VAL A 123 -19.41 18.24 -1.16
CA VAL A 123 -19.79 17.08 -0.34
C VAL A 123 -18.69 16.76 0.68
N GLN A 124 -17.41 16.88 0.30
CA GLN A 124 -16.28 16.75 1.23
C GLN A 124 -16.35 17.77 2.37
N ARG A 125 -16.68 19.04 2.08
CA ARG A 125 -16.90 20.06 3.13
C ARG A 125 -18.03 19.68 4.08
N LEU A 126 -19.13 19.15 3.55
CA LEU A 126 -20.26 18.72 4.38
C LEU A 126 -19.89 17.55 5.30
N TYR A 127 -19.11 16.59 4.81
CA TYR A 127 -18.61 15.51 5.67
C TYR A 127 -17.72 16.01 6.81
N TRP A 128 -16.81 16.94 6.52
CA TRP A 128 -15.97 17.54 7.55
C TRP A 128 -16.79 18.35 8.56
N HIS A 129 -17.79 19.10 8.09
CA HIS A 129 -18.72 19.80 8.97
C HIS A 129 -19.39 18.85 9.95
N TRP A 130 -19.98 17.74 9.47
CA TRP A 130 -20.63 16.77 10.35
C TRP A 130 -19.65 16.05 11.27
N ALA A 131 -18.46 15.70 10.80
CA ALA A 131 -17.44 15.08 11.63
C ALA A 131 -17.05 15.99 12.80
N GLN A 132 -16.86 17.29 12.54
CA GLN A 132 -16.57 18.29 13.58
C GLN A 132 -17.76 18.49 14.52
N ALA A 133 -18.97 18.62 14.00
CA ALA A 133 -20.17 18.82 14.82
C ALA A 133 -20.45 17.65 15.78
N CYS A 134 -20.07 16.42 15.40
CA CYS A 134 -20.26 15.24 16.23
C CYS A 134 -19.11 15.00 17.23
N MET A 135 -17.98 15.70 17.09
CA MET A 135 -16.80 15.50 17.93
C MET A 135 -17.05 16.03 19.35
N PRO A 136 -17.09 15.16 20.38
CA PRO A 136 -17.33 15.60 21.75
C PRO A 136 -16.13 16.37 22.31
N SER A 137 -16.37 17.17 23.34
CA SER A 137 -15.31 17.87 24.10
C SER A 137 -14.61 17.00 25.14
N THR A 138 -15.15 15.80 25.41
CA THR A 138 -14.59 14.83 26.36
C THR A 138 -14.61 13.44 25.72
N ARG A 139 -13.75 12.53 26.22
CA ARG A 139 -13.61 11.16 25.68
C ARG A 139 -13.37 11.14 24.17
N CYS A 140 -12.53 12.07 23.71
CA CYS A 140 -12.23 12.29 22.30
C CYS A 140 -11.68 11.02 21.64
N ALA A 141 -10.71 10.38 22.29
CA ALA A 141 -10.13 9.12 21.83
C ALA A 141 -11.18 8.01 21.68
N ASP A 142 -12.05 7.84 22.69
CA ASP A 142 -13.11 6.83 22.68
C ASP A 142 -14.10 7.06 21.55
N TYR A 143 -14.54 8.31 21.34
CA TYR A 143 -15.43 8.66 20.23
C TYR A 143 -14.79 8.34 18.88
N THR A 144 -13.54 8.78 18.69
CA THR A 144 -12.77 8.54 17.47
C THR A 144 -12.66 7.04 17.16
N GLN A 145 -12.34 6.21 18.15
CA GLN A 145 -12.30 4.76 17.98
C GLN A 145 -13.70 4.17 17.73
N ALA A 146 -14.70 4.58 18.51
CA ALA A 146 -16.07 4.07 18.41
C ALA A 146 -16.70 4.32 17.04
N ILE A 147 -16.52 5.50 16.44
CA ILE A 147 -17.09 5.80 15.12
C ILE A 147 -16.37 5.03 14.00
N MET A 148 -15.07 4.78 14.13
CA MET A 148 -14.34 3.90 13.21
C MET A 148 -14.83 2.46 13.31
N ASP A 149 -14.96 1.94 14.53
CA ASP A 149 -15.41 0.57 14.80
C ASP A 149 -16.84 0.37 14.36
N LEU A 150 -17.74 1.32 14.65
CA LEU A 150 -19.12 1.30 14.17
C LEU A 150 -19.17 1.15 12.65
N GLY A 151 -18.37 1.92 11.91
CA GLY A 151 -18.28 1.78 10.47
C GLY A 151 -17.68 0.44 10.05
N ALA A 152 -16.66 -0.05 10.74
CA ALA A 152 -15.95 -1.28 10.40
C ALA A 152 -16.77 -2.56 10.64
N THR A 153 -17.55 -2.62 11.72
CA THR A 153 -18.18 -3.87 12.21
C THR A 153 -19.70 -3.90 12.07
N CYS A 154 -20.40 -2.75 12.15
CA CYS A 154 -21.87 -2.69 12.13
C CYS A 154 -22.40 -1.98 10.88
N CYS A 155 -22.04 -0.70 10.68
CA CYS A 155 -22.43 0.10 9.52
C CYS A 155 -21.52 -0.19 8.31
N THR A 156 -21.44 -1.47 7.93
CA THR A 156 -20.52 -1.97 6.90
C THR A 156 -20.94 -1.56 5.48
N PRO A 157 -20.03 -1.62 4.48
CA PRO A 157 -20.35 -1.25 3.10
C PRO A 157 -21.42 -2.13 2.43
N LYS A 158 -21.55 -3.39 2.85
CA LYS A 158 -22.52 -4.36 2.31
C LYS A 158 -23.19 -5.06 3.48
N LYS A 159 -24.52 -5.13 3.47
CA LYS A 159 -25.32 -5.73 4.55
C LYS A 159 -24.98 -5.16 5.94
N PRO A 160 -25.15 -3.84 6.15
CA PRO A 160 -24.98 -3.27 7.49
C PRO A 160 -26.02 -3.85 8.44
N ASP A 161 -25.63 -4.06 9.69
CA ASP A 161 -26.55 -4.50 10.74
C ASP A 161 -27.27 -3.29 11.35
N CYS A 162 -28.25 -2.77 10.62
CA CYS A 162 -29.01 -1.59 11.04
C CYS A 162 -29.86 -1.85 12.29
N ILE A 163 -30.29 -3.10 12.53
CA ILE A 163 -31.13 -3.44 13.69
C ILE A 163 -30.28 -3.38 14.97
N ALA A 164 -29.06 -3.93 14.93
CA ALA A 164 -28.14 -3.86 16.08
C ALA A 164 -27.42 -2.51 16.19
N CYS A 165 -27.59 -1.59 15.23
CA CYS A 165 -26.90 -0.31 15.23
C CYS A 165 -27.40 0.59 16.36
N PRO A 166 -26.51 1.12 17.22
CA PRO A 166 -26.92 1.99 18.33
C PRO A 166 -27.49 3.34 17.85
N LEU A 167 -27.25 3.71 16.58
CA LEU A 167 -27.72 4.95 15.97
C LEU A 167 -28.95 4.78 15.08
N HIS A 168 -29.55 3.58 15.02
CA HIS A 168 -30.58 3.27 14.03
C HIS A 168 -31.81 4.17 14.15
N ALA A 169 -32.23 4.50 15.37
CA ALA A 169 -33.44 5.27 15.65
C ALA A 169 -33.46 6.66 14.97
N ASN A 170 -32.29 7.27 14.77
CA ASN A 170 -32.16 8.61 14.18
C ASN A 170 -31.40 8.63 12.84
N CYS A 171 -30.95 7.47 12.36
CA CYS A 171 -30.23 7.37 11.10
C CYS A 171 -31.16 7.66 9.92
N GLN A 172 -30.95 8.80 9.26
CA GLN A 172 -31.83 9.27 8.19
C GLN A 172 -31.94 8.28 7.02
N ALA A 173 -30.83 7.67 6.60
CA ALA A 173 -30.88 6.67 5.53
C ALA A 173 -31.60 5.38 5.93
N HIS A 174 -31.60 5.01 7.22
CA HIS A 174 -32.35 3.85 7.71
C HIS A 174 -33.85 4.14 7.77
N GLN A 175 -34.24 5.29 8.29
CA GLN A 175 -35.64 5.72 8.37
C GLN A 175 -36.34 5.82 7.00
N HIS A 176 -35.56 6.05 5.93
CA HIS A 176 -36.06 6.18 4.56
C HIS A 176 -35.74 4.95 3.68
N ASP A 177 -35.21 3.87 4.25
CA ASP A 177 -34.84 2.64 3.53
C ASP A 177 -33.89 2.83 2.33
N VAL A 178 -32.92 3.74 2.47
CA VAL A 178 -31.94 4.11 1.41
C VAL A 178 -30.49 3.90 1.84
N VAL A 179 -30.23 3.11 2.88
CA VAL A 179 -28.87 2.86 3.42
C VAL A 179 -27.88 2.35 2.36
N GLY A 180 -28.39 1.57 1.39
CA GLY A 180 -27.61 1.02 0.27
C GLY A 180 -27.04 2.07 -0.68
N ASP A 181 -27.67 3.24 -0.75
CA ASP A 181 -27.34 4.30 -1.70
C ASP A 181 -26.20 5.20 -1.22
N TYR A 182 -25.90 5.15 0.09
CA TYR A 182 -24.93 6.02 0.74
C TYR A 182 -23.64 5.28 1.17
N PRO A 183 -22.46 5.90 0.99
CA PRO A 183 -22.26 7.14 0.26
C PRO A 183 -22.49 6.95 -1.24
N ASN A 184 -23.05 7.97 -1.92
CA ASN A 184 -23.33 7.86 -3.35
C ASN A 184 -22.01 7.65 -4.11
N LYS A 185 -21.94 6.53 -4.83
CA LYS A 185 -20.76 6.14 -5.60
C LYS A 185 -20.84 6.71 -7.01
N PRO A 186 -19.70 7.06 -7.62
CA PRO A 186 -19.65 7.29 -9.04
C PRO A 186 -20.00 6.00 -9.80
N LEU A 187 -20.53 6.15 -11.01
CA LEU A 187 -20.70 5.03 -11.95
C LEU A 187 -19.34 4.36 -12.20
N LYS A 188 -19.29 3.03 -12.07
CA LYS A 188 -18.05 2.28 -12.33
C LYS A 188 -17.70 2.38 -13.81
N LYS A 189 -16.54 2.96 -14.11
CA LYS A 189 -15.90 2.85 -15.43
C LYS A 189 -15.07 1.56 -15.48
N SER A 190 -14.98 0.93 -16.64
CA SER A 190 -14.02 -0.15 -16.87
C SER A 190 -12.60 0.37 -16.67
N LEU A 191 -11.78 -0.35 -15.91
CA LEU A 191 -10.37 0.00 -15.73
C LEU A 191 -9.59 -0.39 -16.99
N PRO A 192 -8.65 0.45 -17.46
CA PRO A 192 -7.79 0.11 -18.59
C PRO A 192 -6.91 -1.12 -18.27
N ILE A 193 -6.54 -1.86 -19.31
CA ILE A 193 -5.64 -3.02 -19.21
C ILE A 193 -4.31 -2.66 -19.87
N GLN A 194 -3.22 -2.83 -19.13
CA GLN A 194 -1.85 -2.77 -19.63
C GLN A 194 -1.26 -4.17 -19.67
N ARG A 195 -0.36 -4.42 -20.62
CA ARG A 195 0.31 -5.72 -20.80
C ARG A 195 1.81 -5.50 -20.88
N GLN A 196 2.58 -6.30 -20.15
CA GLN A 196 4.04 -6.23 -20.15
C GLN A 196 4.63 -7.62 -19.99
N GLN A 197 5.86 -7.78 -20.48
CA GLN A 197 6.66 -8.98 -20.23
C GLN A 197 7.65 -8.72 -19.11
N PHE A 198 7.83 -9.69 -18.21
CA PHE A 198 8.77 -9.62 -17.09
C PHE A 198 9.84 -10.69 -17.29
N LEU A 199 11.11 -10.30 -17.19
CA LEU A 199 12.23 -11.16 -17.55
C LEU A 199 12.97 -11.60 -16.29
N LEU A 200 12.80 -12.86 -15.89
CA LEU A 200 13.60 -13.47 -14.84
C LEU A 200 14.91 -13.94 -15.45
N LEU A 201 15.96 -13.16 -15.24
CA LEU A 201 17.30 -13.49 -15.69
C LEU A 201 18.01 -14.24 -14.57
N HIS A 202 18.55 -15.42 -14.90
CA HIS A 202 19.31 -16.22 -13.96
C HIS A 202 20.57 -16.81 -14.60
N ASN A 203 21.58 -17.12 -13.79
CA ASN A 203 22.79 -17.80 -14.26
C ASN A 203 22.81 -19.27 -13.80
N LEU A 204 23.92 -19.98 -14.07
CA LEU A 204 24.14 -21.37 -13.66
C LEU A 204 24.33 -21.57 -12.14
N HIS A 205 24.48 -20.48 -11.39
CA HIS A 205 24.61 -20.49 -9.92
C HIS A 205 23.30 -20.03 -9.24
N ASP A 206 22.19 -20.03 -9.98
CA ASP A 206 20.86 -19.61 -9.53
C ASP A 206 20.80 -18.19 -8.92
N LEU A 207 21.74 -17.33 -9.30
CA LEU A 207 21.65 -15.90 -9.02
C LEU A 207 20.59 -15.28 -9.92
N ILE A 208 19.75 -14.41 -9.35
CA ILE A 208 18.69 -13.70 -10.06
C ILE A 208 19.05 -12.23 -10.15
N TYR A 209 18.97 -11.68 -11.37
CA TYR A 209 19.20 -10.25 -11.60
C TYR A 209 17.94 -9.43 -11.32
N LEU A 210 18.08 -8.36 -10.53
CA LEU A 210 17.01 -7.42 -10.20
C LEU A 210 17.49 -5.99 -10.36
N GLU A 211 16.57 -5.10 -10.73
CA GLU A 211 16.81 -3.67 -10.87
C GLU A 211 15.98 -2.88 -9.87
N ARG A 212 16.56 -1.78 -9.37
CA ARG A 212 15.84 -0.89 -8.47
C ARG A 212 15.00 0.10 -9.27
N ARG A 213 13.69 0.09 -9.06
CA ARG A 213 12.77 1.04 -9.71
C ARG A 213 13.06 2.46 -9.21
N PRO A 214 12.91 3.49 -10.08
CA PRO A 214 12.99 4.89 -9.66
C PRO A 214 12.09 5.17 -8.44
N PRO A 215 12.38 6.16 -7.58
CA PRO A 215 11.60 6.40 -6.36
C PRO A 215 10.11 6.73 -6.61
N SER A 216 9.80 7.29 -7.78
CA SER A 216 8.46 7.63 -8.25
C SER A 216 7.94 6.61 -9.28
N GLY A 217 6.61 6.55 -9.43
CA GLY A 217 5.95 5.63 -10.37
C GLY A 217 5.65 4.25 -9.80
N LEU A 218 5.39 3.29 -10.69
CA LEU A 218 4.97 1.94 -10.34
C LEU A 218 6.05 1.23 -9.51
N TRP A 219 5.65 0.82 -8.30
CA TRP A 219 6.52 0.13 -7.33
C TRP A 219 7.83 0.88 -7.05
N GLY A 220 7.79 2.21 -7.05
CA GLY A 220 9.02 3.00 -6.97
C GLY A 220 9.87 2.62 -5.75
N GLY A 221 11.19 2.58 -5.91
CA GLY A 221 12.15 2.15 -4.89
C GLY A 221 12.24 0.64 -4.62
N LEU A 222 11.31 -0.19 -5.12
CA LEU A 222 11.40 -1.65 -5.00
C LEU A 222 12.35 -2.26 -6.03
N TRP A 223 12.89 -3.42 -5.67
CA TRP A 223 13.59 -4.31 -6.60
C TRP A 223 12.58 -5.07 -7.47
N CYS A 224 12.82 -5.07 -8.78
CA CYS A 224 11.95 -5.68 -9.78
C CYS A 224 12.76 -6.42 -10.85
N LEU A 225 12.09 -7.34 -11.54
CA LEU A 225 12.60 -7.91 -12.78
C LEU A 225 12.61 -6.85 -13.89
N PRO A 226 13.56 -6.90 -14.83
CA PRO A 226 13.46 -6.15 -16.08
C PRO A 226 12.10 -6.38 -16.75
N SER A 227 11.50 -5.32 -17.26
CA SER A 227 10.18 -5.35 -17.89
C SER A 227 10.21 -4.70 -19.25
N ILE A 228 9.59 -5.33 -20.24
CA ILE A 228 9.52 -4.86 -21.63
C ILE A 228 8.08 -4.90 -22.15
N ASP A 229 7.85 -4.21 -23.27
CA ASP A 229 6.58 -4.25 -23.98
C ASP A 229 6.37 -5.61 -24.69
N MET A 230 5.12 -5.92 -25.02
CA MET A 230 4.74 -7.25 -25.53
C MET A 230 5.24 -7.57 -26.94
N ASP A 231 5.60 -6.55 -27.71
CA ASP A 231 6.08 -6.63 -29.09
C ASP A 231 7.61 -6.78 -29.20
N VAL A 232 8.31 -6.72 -28.06
CA VAL A 232 9.76 -6.85 -28.00
C VAL A 232 10.16 -8.30 -27.69
N ASP A 233 11.11 -8.85 -28.43
CA ASP A 233 11.66 -10.18 -28.14
C ASP A 233 12.59 -10.13 -26.90
N PRO A 234 12.35 -10.99 -25.88
CA PRO A 234 13.15 -11.01 -24.65
C PRO A 234 14.65 -11.20 -24.89
N SER A 235 15.05 -12.15 -25.74
CA SER A 235 16.45 -12.50 -25.95
C SER A 235 17.20 -11.42 -26.72
N ILE A 236 16.54 -10.76 -27.68
CA ILE A 236 17.09 -9.60 -28.40
C ILE A 236 17.29 -8.43 -27.42
N TYR A 237 16.27 -8.09 -26.64
CA TYR A 237 16.35 -6.98 -25.69
C TYR A 237 17.48 -7.16 -24.67
N ILE A 238 17.64 -8.37 -24.13
CA ILE A 238 18.68 -8.67 -23.15
C ILE A 238 20.09 -8.51 -23.75
N ARG A 239 20.28 -8.99 -24.99
CA ARG A 239 21.56 -8.84 -25.70
C ARG A 239 21.88 -7.39 -26.02
N GLU A 240 20.89 -6.59 -26.38
CA GLU A 240 21.11 -5.19 -26.79
C GLU A 240 21.27 -4.25 -25.59
N THR A 241 20.47 -4.44 -24.55
CA THR A 241 20.44 -3.55 -23.38
C THR A 241 21.52 -3.91 -22.37
N TYR A 242 21.65 -5.19 -22.03
CA TYR A 242 22.54 -5.65 -20.95
C TYR A 242 23.81 -6.32 -21.46
N ARG A 243 23.93 -6.52 -22.78
CA ARG A 243 25.05 -7.26 -23.41
C ARG A 243 25.20 -8.69 -22.90
N PHE A 244 24.12 -9.29 -22.38
CA PHE A 244 24.08 -10.68 -21.95
C PHE A 244 23.65 -11.61 -23.07
N GLN A 245 24.22 -12.81 -23.14
CA GLN A 245 23.81 -13.87 -24.04
C GLN A 245 22.83 -14.82 -23.34
N THR A 246 21.64 -14.94 -23.92
CA THR A 246 20.63 -15.91 -23.46
C THR A 246 20.95 -17.29 -24.04
N MET A 247 21.13 -18.27 -23.15
CA MET A 247 21.34 -19.69 -23.51
C MET A 247 20.00 -20.41 -23.72
N GLN A 248 19.02 -20.10 -22.87
CA GLN A 248 17.70 -20.70 -22.89
C GLN A 248 16.66 -19.66 -22.47
N ALA A 249 15.53 -19.61 -23.17
CA ALA A 249 14.39 -18.78 -22.82
C ALA A 249 13.11 -19.64 -22.75
N GLN A 250 12.32 -19.46 -21.69
CA GLN A 250 11.09 -20.22 -21.47
C GLN A 250 10.00 -19.35 -20.83
N GLU A 251 8.75 -19.54 -21.27
CA GLU A 251 7.62 -18.94 -20.57
C GLU A 251 7.42 -19.60 -19.19
N LEU A 252 7.28 -18.77 -18.16
CA LEU A 252 7.16 -19.22 -16.78
C LEU A 252 5.72 -19.17 -16.26
N ILE A 253 5.08 -18.01 -16.34
CA ILE A 253 3.73 -17.79 -15.81
C ILE A 253 3.10 -16.51 -16.38
N THR A 254 1.78 -16.52 -16.59
CA THR A 254 0.98 -15.32 -16.82
C THR A 254 0.26 -14.88 -15.54
N ILE A 255 0.42 -13.62 -15.14
CA ILE A 255 -0.17 -13.05 -13.91
C ILE A 255 -1.08 -11.88 -14.27
N LYS A 256 -2.29 -11.87 -13.71
CA LYS A 256 -3.15 -10.67 -13.70
C LYS A 256 -3.00 -9.97 -12.34
N HIS A 257 -2.50 -8.74 -12.35
CA HIS A 257 -2.36 -7.92 -11.16
C HIS A 257 -3.25 -6.67 -11.28
N SER A 258 -4.01 -6.37 -10.23
CA SER A 258 -5.00 -5.28 -10.27
C SER A 258 -4.58 -4.14 -9.37
N PHE A 259 -4.54 -2.94 -9.93
CA PHE A 259 -4.42 -1.68 -9.19
C PHE A 259 -5.78 -0.98 -9.13
N SER A 260 -5.89 0.03 -8.27
CA SER A 260 -7.12 0.83 -8.15
C SER A 260 -7.48 1.62 -9.41
N HIS A 261 -6.52 1.79 -10.35
CA HIS A 261 -6.66 2.64 -11.53
C HIS A 261 -6.45 1.90 -12.87
N TYR A 262 -5.92 0.68 -12.88
CA TYR A 262 -5.77 -0.16 -14.08
C TYR A 262 -5.47 -1.63 -13.71
N HIS A 263 -5.54 -2.54 -14.69
CA HIS A 263 -5.06 -3.91 -14.57
C HIS A 263 -3.77 -4.09 -15.35
N LEU A 264 -2.76 -4.72 -14.73
CA LEU A 264 -1.52 -5.12 -15.39
C LEU A 264 -1.53 -6.63 -15.63
N HIS A 265 -1.47 -7.04 -16.88
CA HIS A 265 -1.26 -8.42 -17.28
C HIS A 265 0.23 -8.63 -17.56
N ILE A 266 0.84 -9.57 -16.85
CA ILE A 266 2.27 -9.83 -16.90
C ILE A 266 2.47 -11.20 -17.53
N LEU A 267 3.26 -11.27 -18.60
CA LEU A 267 3.82 -12.50 -19.14
C LEU A 267 5.25 -12.64 -18.62
N ALA A 268 5.52 -13.61 -17.74
CA ALA A 268 6.84 -13.79 -17.18
C ALA A 268 7.64 -14.85 -17.95
N TRP A 269 8.89 -14.52 -18.27
CA TRP A 269 9.86 -15.40 -18.92
C TRP A 269 10.99 -15.74 -17.95
N SER A 270 11.56 -16.94 -18.09
CA SER A 270 12.83 -17.34 -17.50
C SER A 270 13.90 -17.35 -18.59
N LEU A 271 15.00 -16.64 -18.37
CA LEU A 271 16.12 -16.56 -19.29
C LEU A 271 17.40 -16.98 -18.56
N GLN A 272 17.97 -18.12 -18.97
CA GLN A 272 19.27 -18.58 -18.47
C GLN A 272 20.38 -17.87 -19.24
N LEU A 273 21.28 -17.20 -18.53
CA LEU A 273 22.38 -16.42 -19.09
C LEU A 273 23.71 -17.15 -18.97
N ARG A 274 24.66 -16.81 -19.86
CA ARG A 274 26.01 -17.35 -19.86
C ARG A 274 26.82 -16.83 -18.65
N ALA A 275 27.60 -17.70 -18.00
CA ALA A 275 28.31 -17.38 -16.76
C ALA A 275 29.37 -16.25 -16.89
N SER A 276 29.92 -16.01 -18.08
CA SER A 276 30.86 -14.90 -18.33
C SER A 276 30.22 -13.52 -18.11
N ASP A 277 28.91 -13.44 -18.29
CA ASP A 277 28.19 -12.18 -18.40
C ASP A 277 27.82 -11.62 -17.01
N THR A 278 27.92 -12.44 -15.96
CA THR A 278 27.64 -12.03 -14.58
C THR A 278 28.80 -11.29 -13.91
N ALA A 279 29.98 -11.28 -14.52
CA ALA A 279 31.20 -10.65 -13.98
C ALA A 279 31.43 -9.21 -14.49
N SER A 280 30.68 -8.77 -15.51
CA SER A 280 30.83 -7.45 -16.13
C SER A 280 29.97 -6.41 -15.40
N GLY A 281 30.56 -5.75 -14.42
CA GLY A 281 29.92 -4.70 -13.64
C GLY A 281 29.75 -3.41 -14.45
N GLU A 282 28.54 -3.16 -14.95
CA GLU A 282 27.98 -1.84 -15.27
C GLU A 282 26.50 -1.96 -15.73
N CYS A 283 25.74 -2.86 -15.11
CA CYS A 283 24.30 -2.94 -15.37
C CYS A 283 23.53 -2.17 -14.28
N SER A 284 22.36 -1.62 -14.62
CA SER A 284 21.46 -0.83 -13.75
C SER A 284 20.91 -1.56 -12.51
N GLY A 285 21.38 -2.77 -12.24
CA GLY A 285 20.84 -3.69 -11.25
C GLY A 285 21.92 -4.54 -10.58
N ARG A 286 21.47 -5.52 -9.80
CA ARG A 286 22.32 -6.40 -9.00
C ARG A 286 21.86 -7.85 -9.12
N TRP A 287 22.82 -8.75 -8.98
CA TRP A 287 22.57 -10.18 -8.81
C TRP A 287 22.33 -10.50 -7.33
N PHE A 288 21.34 -11.35 -7.07
CA PHE A 288 20.95 -11.77 -5.73
C PHE A 288 20.76 -13.27 -5.66
N HIS A 289 21.16 -13.87 -4.54
CA HIS A 289 20.73 -15.21 -4.18
C HIS A 289 19.28 -15.20 -3.69
N ALA A 290 18.62 -16.36 -3.80
CA ALA A 290 17.22 -16.53 -3.38
C ALA A 290 16.99 -16.16 -1.90
N ASN A 291 17.96 -16.43 -1.01
CA ASN A 291 17.89 -16.07 0.40
C ASN A 291 18.00 -14.55 0.62
N GLU A 292 18.86 -13.84 -0.10
CA GLU A 292 18.99 -12.38 -0.03
C GLU A 292 17.72 -11.68 -0.48
N ILE A 293 17.05 -12.22 -1.50
CA ILE A 293 15.78 -11.68 -2.02
C ILE A 293 14.72 -11.63 -0.92
N GLN A 294 14.75 -12.54 0.06
CA GLN A 294 13.79 -12.53 1.18
C GLN A 294 13.87 -11.24 2.01
N ASN A 295 15.05 -10.61 2.06
CA ASN A 295 15.34 -9.47 2.92
C ASN A 295 15.25 -8.11 2.20
N ILE A 296 14.93 -8.09 0.91
CA ILE A 296 14.75 -6.86 0.13
C ILE A 296 13.29 -6.64 -0.27
N GLY A 297 12.91 -5.37 -0.44
CA GLY A 297 11.57 -4.99 -0.89
C GLY A 297 11.35 -5.31 -2.37
N VAL A 298 10.55 -6.35 -2.67
CA VAL A 298 10.06 -6.66 -4.03
C VAL A 298 8.54 -6.52 -4.12
N SER A 299 8.02 -6.31 -5.32
CA SER A 299 6.57 -6.27 -5.55
C SER A 299 5.93 -7.67 -5.48
N THR A 300 4.63 -7.74 -5.16
CA THR A 300 3.91 -9.01 -5.07
C THR A 300 3.96 -9.84 -6.35
N PRO A 301 3.80 -9.27 -7.57
CA PRO A 301 3.96 -10.05 -8.80
C PRO A 301 5.38 -10.59 -8.98
N VAL A 302 6.40 -9.79 -8.69
CA VAL A 302 7.81 -10.21 -8.78
C VAL A 302 8.09 -11.37 -7.82
N ARG A 303 7.62 -11.29 -6.56
CA ARG A 303 7.74 -12.40 -5.62
C ARG A 303 7.11 -13.68 -6.16
N LYS A 304 5.88 -13.61 -6.68
CA LYS A 304 5.21 -14.77 -7.27
C LYS A 304 5.97 -15.40 -8.44
N ILE A 305 6.61 -14.58 -9.28
CA ILE A 305 7.41 -15.06 -10.42
C ILE A 305 8.65 -15.79 -9.89
N ILE A 306 9.37 -15.20 -8.94
CA ILE A 306 10.56 -15.79 -8.33
C ILE A 306 10.22 -17.09 -7.61
N ASP A 307 9.18 -17.10 -6.77
CA ASP A 307 8.74 -18.31 -6.05
C ASP A 307 8.37 -19.44 -7.03
N ARG A 308 7.70 -19.10 -8.14
CA ARG A 308 7.34 -20.05 -9.20
C ARG A 308 8.57 -20.64 -9.89
N PHE A 309 9.58 -19.83 -10.16
CA PHE A 309 10.85 -20.26 -10.75
C PHE A 309 11.58 -21.22 -9.82
N LEU A 310 11.79 -20.83 -8.56
CA LEU A 310 12.50 -21.65 -7.57
C LEU A 310 11.79 -22.98 -7.30
N THR A 311 10.45 -22.99 -7.27
CA THR A 311 9.68 -24.24 -7.07
C THR A 311 9.81 -25.20 -8.26
N ARG A 312 10.00 -24.70 -9.48
CA ARG A 312 10.16 -25.53 -10.69
C ARG A 312 11.51 -26.26 -10.68
N GLN A 313 12.59 -25.55 -10.35
CA GLN A 313 13.93 -26.14 -10.31
C GLN A 313 14.08 -27.27 -9.28
N HIS A 314 13.30 -27.28 -8.21
CA HIS A 314 13.32 -28.37 -7.22
C HIS A 314 12.55 -29.64 -7.64
N ARG A 315 11.83 -29.61 -8.77
CA ARG A 315 11.03 -30.76 -9.25
C ARG A 315 11.65 -31.50 -10.43
N ASP A 316 12.69 -30.93 -11.04
CA ASP A 316 13.46 -31.52 -12.14
C ASP A 316 14.83 -31.97 -11.61
#